data_AF-A0A4Q7NGR6-F1
#
_entry.id   AF-A0A4Q7NGR6-F1
#
_cell.length_a   1.000
_cell.length_b   1.000
_cell.length_c   1.000
_cell.angle_alpha   90.00
_cell.angle_beta   90.00
_cell.angle_gamma   90.00
#
_symmetry.space_group_name_H-M   'P 1'
#
loop_
_entity.id
_entity.type
_entity.pdbx_description
1 polymer ?
#
loop_
_entity_poly.entity_id
_entity_poly.type
_entity_poly.pdbx_seq_one_letter_code
_entity_poly.pdbx_strand_id
1 'polypeptide(L)'
;MNCDDSLQDTEFDLRARAELALAFEPGDPPPHLLRHTPWHARRGLRGMLATLLVGCSAAGAVFAMRPPDLVRSAIEHEYYERTLRGSFISATDMARHLDLPPQQALPGYIQLMRPCDIDRERAYHLTTFFEKGGIVTVLSFEQFQRIPDGEGWWANTYWKVVRSHEGRPLILIAQKKQALSVASRALGRPEAAPAS
;
A
#
# COMPACT_ATOMS: atom_id res chain seq x y z
N MET A 1 60.97 16.26 26.78
CA MET A 1 60.36 15.73 25.55
C MET A 1 60.38 14.22 25.68
N ASN A 2 59.20 13.62 25.95
CA ASN A 2 58.85 12.17 26.05
C ASN A 2 59.71 11.30 26.98
N CYS A 3 59.26 10.23 27.62
CA CYS A 3 58.00 9.55 27.90
C CYS A 3 58.42 8.51 28.97
N ASP A 4 57.71 8.37 30.09
CA ASP A 4 57.23 7.06 30.56
C ASP A 4 56.44 7.22 31.85
N ASP A 5 55.13 7.30 31.60
CA ASP A 5 54.06 6.95 32.49
C ASP A 5 54.15 5.43 32.75
N SER A 6 54.84 5.02 33.82
CA SER A 6 54.64 3.68 34.37
C SER A 6 54.63 3.74 35.89
N LEU A 7 53.43 3.50 36.40
CA LEU A 7 53.07 3.14 37.75
C LEU A 7 53.95 1.99 38.26
N GLN A 8 55.13 2.29 38.79
CA GLN A 8 55.80 1.36 39.70
C GLN A 8 55.35 1.70 41.11
N ASP A 9 54.19 1.16 41.50
CA ASP A 9 53.79 1.15 42.90
C ASP A 9 54.93 0.47 43.67
N THR A 10 55.62 1.23 44.53
CA THR A 10 56.71 0.69 45.34
C THR A 10 56.12 -0.36 46.30
N GLU A 11 56.90 -1.35 46.74
CA GLU A 11 56.42 -2.34 47.74
C GLU A 11 55.83 -1.65 48.99
N PHE A 12 56.39 -0.49 49.34
CA PHE A 12 55.85 0.41 50.35
C PHE A 12 54.44 0.95 50.01
N ASP A 13 54.20 1.37 48.77
CA ASP A 13 52.90 1.90 48.32
C ASP A 13 51.83 0.80 48.27
N LEU A 14 52.23 -0.42 47.86
CA LEU A 14 51.36 -1.59 47.88
C LEU A 14 50.96 -1.95 49.31
N ARG A 15 51.94 -1.93 50.24
CA ARG A 15 51.69 -2.18 51.66
C ARG A 15 50.83 -1.09 52.29
N ALA A 16 51.12 0.18 52.01
CA ALA A 16 50.34 1.30 52.52
C ALA A 16 48.89 1.27 52.02
N ARG A 17 48.68 0.93 50.73
CA ARG A 17 47.32 0.72 50.19
C ARG A 17 46.61 -0.47 50.81
N ALA A 18 47.31 -1.58 51.04
CA ALA A 18 46.73 -2.75 51.70
C ALA A 18 46.34 -2.44 53.15
N GLU A 19 47.20 -1.74 53.90
CA GLU A 19 46.92 -1.32 55.27
C GLU A 19 45.76 -0.31 55.31
N LEU A 20 45.69 0.65 54.38
CA LEU A 20 44.57 1.59 54.27
C LEU A 20 43.26 0.91 53.84
N ALA A 21 43.31 -0.07 52.94
CA ALA A 21 42.13 -0.82 52.50
C ALA A 21 41.56 -1.71 53.62
N LEU A 22 42.39 -2.14 54.57
CA LEU A 22 41.99 -2.88 55.77
C LEU A 22 41.63 -1.98 56.95
N ALA A 23 42.10 -0.72 56.96
CA ALA A 23 41.85 0.22 58.07
C ALA A 23 40.40 0.73 58.14
N PHE A 24 39.64 0.61 57.04
CA PHE A 24 38.24 1.00 56.98
C PHE A 24 37.38 -0.22 56.65
N GLU A 25 36.38 -0.52 57.47
CA GLU A 25 35.38 -1.52 57.07
C GLU A 25 34.68 -1.02 55.80
N PRO A 26 34.56 -1.85 54.74
CA PRO A 26 33.85 -1.47 53.54
C PRO A 26 32.40 -1.20 53.89
N GLY A 27 32.01 0.07 53.94
CA GLY A 27 30.63 0.46 54.15
C GLY A 27 29.73 -0.03 53.01
N ASP A 28 28.46 -0.28 53.32
CA ASP A 28 27.48 -0.68 52.31
C ASP A 28 27.45 0.32 51.15
N PRO A 29 27.43 -0.15 49.89
CA PRO A 29 27.39 0.74 48.74
C PRO A 29 26.15 1.64 48.82
N PRO A 30 26.28 2.93 48.48
CA PRO A 30 25.15 3.84 48.54
C PRO A 30 23.94 3.30 47.75
N PRO A 31 22.73 3.29 48.33
CA PRO A 31 21.56 2.66 47.71
C PRO A 31 21.14 3.30 46.38
N HIS A 32 21.65 4.48 46.05
CA HIS A 32 21.42 5.13 44.76
C HIS A 32 22.18 4.48 43.59
N LEU A 33 23.18 3.63 43.86
CA LEU A 33 23.90 2.86 42.83
C LEU A 33 23.13 1.60 42.37
N LEU A 34 22.17 1.12 43.17
CA LEU A 34 21.37 -0.08 42.90
C LEU A 34 20.08 0.20 42.12
N ARG A 35 20.01 1.32 41.38
CA ARG A 35 18.80 1.68 40.61
C ARG A 35 18.66 0.81 39.36
N HIS A 36 18.12 -0.39 39.52
CA HIS A 36 17.60 -1.20 38.42
C HIS A 36 16.32 -0.59 37.88
N THR A 37 16.43 0.44 37.04
CA THR A 37 15.28 0.89 36.25
C THR A 37 15.04 -0.16 35.17
N PRO A 38 13.90 -0.87 35.19
CA PRO A 38 13.63 -1.86 34.17
C PRO A 38 13.63 -1.19 32.80
N TRP A 39 14.34 -1.78 31.84
CA TRP A 39 14.56 -1.20 30.52
C TRP A 39 13.23 -0.85 29.80
N HIS A 40 12.16 -1.62 30.03
CA HIS A 40 10.80 -1.38 29.53
C HIS A 40 10.05 -0.20 30.18
N ALA A 41 10.56 0.37 31.27
CA ALA A 41 10.02 1.57 31.90
C ALA A 41 10.63 2.87 31.34
N ARG A 42 11.65 2.77 30.48
CA ARG A 42 12.25 3.94 29.82
C ARG A 42 11.23 4.58 28.87
N ARG A 43 10.95 5.87 29.05
CA ARG A 43 9.96 6.63 28.27
C ARG A 43 10.17 6.51 26.75
N GLY A 44 11.41 6.50 26.29
CA GLY A 44 11.75 6.36 24.87
C GLY A 44 11.33 5.01 24.27
N LEU A 45 11.51 3.91 25.01
CA LEU A 45 11.12 2.58 24.54
C LEU A 45 9.60 2.39 24.52
N ARG A 46 8.90 2.93 25.52
CA ARG A 46 7.43 2.96 25.51
C ARG A 46 6.87 3.76 24.34
N GLY A 47 7.47 4.91 24.05
CA GLY A 47 7.14 5.71 22.87
C GLY A 47 7.36 4.95 21.57
N MET A 48 8.51 4.28 21.42
CA MET A 48 8.85 3.48 20.24
C MET A 48 7.91 2.28 20.04
N LEU A 49 7.56 1.57 21.12
CA LEU A 49 6.62 0.44 21.04
C LEU A 49 5.21 0.93 20.70
N ALA A 50 4.77 2.05 21.27
CA ALA A 50 3.48 2.64 20.94
C ALA A 50 3.41 3.11 19.48
N THR A 51 4.46 3.78 18.96
CA THR A 51 4.51 4.17 17.56
C THR A 51 4.58 2.97 16.62
N LEU A 52 5.28 1.90 17.00
CA LEU A 52 5.35 0.67 16.21
C LEU A 52 4.00 -0.05 16.17
N LEU A 53 3.28 -0.12 17.29
CA LEU A 53 1.91 -0.68 17.35
C LEU A 53 0.92 0.13 16.50
N VAL A 54 0.95 1.45 16.60
CA VAL A 54 0.10 2.34 15.78
C VAL A 54 0.47 2.24 14.30
N GLY A 55 1.76 2.22 13.97
CA GLY A 55 2.27 2.08 12.60
C GLY A 55 1.88 0.73 11.96
N CYS A 56 2.01 -0.37 12.70
CA CYS A 56 1.57 -1.70 12.24
C CYS A 56 0.05 -1.76 12.04
N SER A 57 -0.73 -1.11 12.91
CA SER A 57 -2.18 -1.08 12.80
C SER A 57 -2.65 -0.27 11.58
N ALA A 58 -2.03 0.88 11.33
CA ALA A 58 -2.33 1.71 10.17
C ALA A 58 -1.93 1.05 8.84
N ALA A 59 -0.76 0.40 8.79
CA ALA A 59 -0.34 -0.37 7.62
C ALA A 59 -1.28 -1.57 7.39
N GLY A 60 -1.60 -2.34 8.43
CA GLY A 60 -2.51 -3.48 8.35
C GLY A 60 -3.93 -3.12 7.93
N ALA A 61 -4.46 -1.97 8.36
CA ALA A 61 -5.79 -1.50 7.97
C ALA A 61 -5.88 -1.18 6.46
N VAL A 62 -4.84 -0.59 5.87
CA VAL A 62 -4.79 -0.34 4.42
C VAL A 62 -4.72 -1.65 3.62
N PHE A 63 -4.08 -2.69 4.17
CA PHE A 63 -4.00 -4.02 3.54
C PHE A 63 -5.26 -4.89 3.73
N ALA A 64 -6.09 -4.61 4.74
CA ALA A 64 -7.26 -5.42 5.09
C ALA A 64 -8.61 -4.87 4.58
N MET A 65 -8.63 -3.71 3.91
CA MET A 65 -9.86 -3.17 3.32
C MET A 65 -10.32 -4.08 2.17
N ARG A 66 -11.27 -4.97 2.48
CA ARG A 66 -11.92 -5.83 1.50
C ARG A 66 -12.67 -4.94 0.49
N PRO A 67 -12.42 -5.08 -0.83
CA PRO A 67 -13.17 -4.34 -1.82
C PRO A 67 -14.67 -4.69 -1.76
N PRO A 68 -15.57 -3.81 -2.25
CA PRO A 68 -16.98 -4.15 -2.42
C PRO A 68 -17.14 -5.48 -3.15
N ASP A 69 -18.16 -6.28 -2.82
CA ASP A 69 -18.28 -7.65 -3.33
C ASP A 69 -18.26 -7.73 -4.86
N LEU A 70 -18.88 -6.78 -5.56
CA LEU A 70 -18.86 -6.73 -7.02
C LEU A 70 -17.45 -6.46 -7.58
N VAL A 71 -16.67 -5.59 -6.92
CA VAL A 71 -15.26 -5.32 -7.29
C VAL A 71 -14.40 -6.54 -7.02
N ARG A 72 -14.68 -7.29 -5.94
CA ARG A 72 -14.00 -8.54 -5.65
C ARG A 72 -14.28 -9.59 -6.73
N SER A 73 -15.55 -9.81 -7.08
CA SER A 73 -15.96 -10.72 -8.16
C SER A 73 -15.32 -10.33 -9.50
N ALA A 74 -15.18 -9.03 -9.76
CA ALA A 74 -14.50 -8.49 -10.93
C ALA A 74 -12.97 -8.78 -10.94
N ILE A 75 -12.29 -8.68 -9.78
CA ILE A 75 -10.87 -9.05 -9.66
C ILE A 75 -10.68 -10.55 -9.85
N GLU A 76 -11.55 -11.38 -9.27
CA GLU A 76 -11.52 -12.84 -9.46
C GLU A 76 -11.76 -13.19 -10.94
N HIS A 77 -12.71 -12.52 -11.61
CA HIS A 77 -12.97 -12.70 -13.03
C HIS A 77 -11.75 -12.30 -13.90
N GLU A 78 -11.13 -11.14 -13.64
CA GLU A 78 -9.88 -10.75 -14.31
C GLU A 78 -8.80 -11.80 -14.13
N TYR A 79 -8.66 -12.37 -12.93
CA TYR A 79 -7.63 -13.35 -12.63
C TYR A 79 -7.74 -14.58 -13.54
N TYR A 80 -8.95 -15.12 -13.72
CA TYR A 80 -9.17 -16.29 -14.57
C TYR A 80 -9.11 -15.97 -16.07
N GLU A 81 -9.44 -14.73 -16.47
CA GLU A 81 -9.53 -14.35 -17.88
C GLU A 81 -8.34 -13.53 -18.41
N ARG A 82 -7.32 -13.25 -17.59
CA ARG A 82 -6.17 -12.38 -17.93
C ARG A 82 -5.40 -12.77 -19.19
N THR A 83 -5.43 -14.03 -19.59
CA THR A 83 -4.71 -14.55 -20.76
C THR A 83 -5.56 -14.54 -22.02
N LEU A 84 -6.87 -14.31 -21.90
CA LEU A 84 -7.77 -14.28 -23.04
C LEU A 84 -7.47 -13.07 -23.93
N ARG A 85 -7.57 -13.29 -25.24
CA ARG A 85 -7.34 -12.28 -26.27
C ARG A 85 -8.43 -12.40 -27.34
N GLY A 86 -8.72 -11.30 -28.03
CA GLY A 86 -9.64 -11.30 -29.17
C GLY A 86 -10.75 -10.25 -29.07
N SER A 87 -11.52 -10.14 -30.16
CA SER A 87 -12.64 -9.20 -30.27
C SER A 87 -13.92 -9.99 -30.48
N PHE A 88 -14.80 -10.00 -29.48
CA PHE A 88 -16.07 -10.74 -29.51
C PHE A 88 -17.28 -9.82 -29.72
N ILE A 89 -17.09 -8.51 -29.59
CA ILE A 89 -18.03 -7.46 -29.98
C ILE A 89 -17.31 -6.40 -30.80
N SER A 90 -18.07 -5.51 -31.45
CA SER A 90 -17.47 -4.40 -32.19
C SER A 90 -16.91 -3.35 -31.24
N ALA A 91 -15.88 -2.63 -31.70
CA ALA A 91 -15.30 -1.53 -30.92
C ALA A 91 -16.33 -0.41 -30.65
N THR A 92 -17.23 -0.17 -31.60
CA THR A 92 -18.32 0.80 -31.46
C THR A 92 -19.31 0.36 -30.38
N ASP A 93 -19.66 -0.92 -30.31
CA ASP A 93 -20.53 -1.44 -29.25
C ASP A 93 -19.87 -1.34 -27.88
N MET A 94 -18.59 -1.72 -27.78
CA MET A 94 -17.83 -1.57 -26.53
C MET A 94 -17.75 -0.10 -26.09
N ALA A 95 -17.49 0.83 -27.02
CA ALA A 95 -17.41 2.26 -26.72
C ALA A 95 -18.73 2.80 -26.14
N ARG A 96 -19.89 2.33 -26.64
CA ARG A 96 -21.20 2.66 -26.07
C ARG A 96 -21.34 2.19 -24.62
N HIS A 97 -20.87 0.99 -24.29
CA HIS A 97 -20.94 0.45 -22.92
C HIS A 97 -19.95 1.08 -21.95
N LEU A 98 -18.97 1.84 -22.44
CA LEU A 98 -18.05 2.65 -21.64
C LEU A 98 -18.47 4.13 -21.57
N ASP A 99 -19.63 4.46 -22.17
CA ASP A 99 -20.14 5.82 -22.38
C ASP A 99 -19.09 6.78 -22.97
N LEU A 100 -18.33 6.28 -23.96
CA LEU A 100 -17.40 7.13 -24.70
C LEU A 100 -18.17 8.03 -25.68
N PRO A 101 -17.72 9.28 -25.89
CA PRO A 101 -18.25 10.16 -26.91
C PRO A 101 -18.37 9.47 -28.28
N PRO A 102 -19.44 9.78 -29.05
CA PRO A 102 -19.58 9.26 -30.41
C PRO A 102 -18.32 9.56 -31.22
N GLN A 103 -17.83 8.56 -31.98
CA GLN A 103 -16.63 8.64 -32.83
C GLN A 103 -15.29 8.59 -32.06
N GLN A 104 -15.29 8.58 -30.73
CA GLN A 104 -14.06 8.33 -29.97
C GLN A 104 -13.65 6.86 -30.06
N ALA A 105 -12.40 6.61 -30.46
CA ALA A 105 -11.82 5.27 -30.45
C ALA A 105 -11.59 4.76 -29.02
N LEU A 106 -11.64 3.43 -28.85
CA LEU A 106 -11.29 2.81 -27.57
C LEU A 106 -9.84 3.17 -27.21
N PRO A 107 -9.57 3.58 -25.95
CA PRO A 107 -8.25 4.02 -25.57
C PRO A 107 -7.27 2.86 -25.40
N GLY A 108 -6.03 3.07 -25.85
CA GLY A 108 -4.94 2.11 -25.76
C GLY A 108 -4.96 1.02 -26.84
N TYR A 109 -4.08 0.04 -26.68
CA TYR A 109 -3.97 -1.12 -27.58
C TYR A 109 -4.84 -2.26 -27.06
N ILE A 110 -5.94 -2.52 -27.77
CA ILE A 110 -6.96 -3.47 -27.33
C ILE A 110 -6.43 -4.91 -27.42
N GLN A 111 -6.53 -5.65 -26.32
CA GLN A 111 -6.15 -7.06 -26.23
C GLN A 111 -7.37 -7.98 -26.18
N LEU A 112 -8.42 -7.56 -25.48
CA LEU A 112 -9.67 -8.31 -25.35
C LEU A 112 -10.85 -7.34 -25.30
N MET A 113 -11.92 -7.63 -26.04
CA MET A 113 -13.22 -6.98 -25.82
C MET A 113 -14.36 -8.00 -25.96
N ARG A 114 -15.16 -8.18 -24.90
CA ARG A 114 -16.23 -9.18 -24.88
C ARG A 114 -17.34 -8.85 -23.87
N PRO A 115 -18.55 -9.40 -24.07
CA PRO A 115 -19.51 -9.53 -22.99
C PRO A 115 -19.10 -10.72 -22.09
N CYS A 116 -19.37 -10.58 -20.81
CA CYS A 116 -19.20 -11.61 -19.80
C CYS A 116 -20.31 -11.48 -18.73
N ASP A 117 -20.31 -12.40 -17.77
CA ASP A 117 -21.20 -12.36 -16.62
C ASP A 117 -20.34 -12.36 -15.35
N ILE A 118 -20.53 -11.36 -14.50
CA ILE A 118 -19.82 -11.21 -13.23
C ILE A 118 -20.87 -11.13 -12.14
N ASP A 119 -20.83 -12.05 -11.19
CA ASP A 119 -21.82 -12.13 -10.11
C ASP A 119 -23.28 -12.18 -10.61
N ARG A 120 -23.52 -12.92 -11.70
CA ARG A 120 -24.82 -13.06 -12.41
C ARG A 120 -25.32 -11.78 -13.10
N GLU A 121 -24.49 -10.75 -13.18
CA GLU A 121 -24.79 -9.51 -13.88
C GLU A 121 -24.02 -9.45 -15.20
N ARG A 122 -24.70 -9.00 -16.27
CA ARG A 122 -24.08 -8.80 -17.57
C ARG A 122 -23.06 -7.67 -17.47
N ALA A 123 -21.83 -7.96 -17.86
CA ALA A 123 -20.74 -7.00 -17.91
C ALA A 123 -20.05 -7.01 -19.28
N TYR A 124 -19.34 -5.92 -19.57
CA TYR A 124 -18.52 -5.72 -20.76
C TYR A 124 -17.08 -5.56 -20.32
N HIS A 125 -16.27 -6.51 -20.76
CA HIS A 125 -14.88 -6.66 -20.40
C HIS A 125 -14.00 -6.16 -21.55
N LEU A 126 -13.28 -5.07 -21.28
CA LEU A 126 -12.23 -4.52 -22.12
C LEU A 126 -10.86 -4.71 -21.42
N THR A 127 -9.94 -5.46 -22.02
CA THR A 127 -8.52 -5.43 -21.62
C THR A 127 -7.74 -4.64 -22.67
N THR A 128 -7.05 -3.58 -22.22
CA THR A 128 -6.29 -2.67 -23.08
C THR A 128 -4.92 -2.37 -22.48
N PHE A 129 -3.93 -2.12 -23.33
CA PHE A 129 -2.60 -1.69 -22.93
C PHE A 129 -2.42 -0.19 -23.17
N PHE A 130 -1.98 0.53 -22.14
CA PHE A 130 -1.60 1.92 -22.26
C PHE A 130 -0.08 2.06 -22.33
N GLU A 131 0.41 2.84 -23.29
CA GLU A 131 1.82 3.20 -23.36
C GLU A 131 2.24 3.89 -22.04
N LYS A 132 3.35 3.43 -21.43
CA LYS A 132 3.84 3.90 -20.11
C LYS A 132 2.89 3.63 -18.93
N GLY A 133 1.71 3.03 -19.15
CA GLY A 133 0.75 2.66 -18.11
C GLY A 133 0.78 1.17 -17.79
N GLY A 134 0.81 0.31 -18.82
CA GLY A 134 0.66 -1.14 -18.69
C GLY A 134 -0.73 -1.62 -19.08
N ILE A 135 -1.01 -2.91 -18.81
CA ILE A 135 -2.30 -3.54 -19.10
C ILE A 135 -3.31 -3.13 -18.02
N VAL A 136 -4.51 -2.77 -18.46
CA VAL A 136 -5.66 -2.46 -17.62
C VAL A 136 -6.87 -3.22 -18.14
N THR A 137 -7.56 -3.87 -17.22
CA THR A 137 -8.88 -4.45 -17.43
C THR A 137 -9.93 -3.46 -16.96
N VAL A 138 -10.88 -3.17 -17.84
CA VAL A 138 -12.00 -2.25 -17.63
C VAL A 138 -13.26 -3.07 -17.73
N LEU A 139 -14.10 -2.94 -16.71
CA LEU A 139 -15.40 -3.61 -16.64
C LEU A 139 -16.49 -2.57 -16.51
N SER A 140 -17.47 -2.63 -17.39
CA SER A 140 -18.73 -1.90 -17.25
C SER A 140 -19.89 -2.87 -17.13
N PHE A 141 -20.90 -2.51 -16.36
CA PHE A 141 -22.08 -3.35 -16.16
C PHE A 141 -23.23 -2.82 -17.00
N GLU A 142 -24.06 -3.72 -17.55
CA GLU A 142 -25.22 -3.35 -18.37
C GLU A 142 -26.20 -2.51 -17.54
N GLN A 143 -26.58 -3.02 -16.37
CA GLN A 143 -27.39 -2.29 -15.40
C GLN A 143 -26.53 -1.27 -14.66
N PHE A 144 -27.10 -0.09 -14.40
CA PHE A 144 -26.44 0.94 -13.62
C PHE A 144 -26.37 0.51 -12.15
N GLN A 145 -25.33 -0.23 -11.80
CA GLN A 145 -25.12 -0.67 -10.44
C GLN A 145 -24.71 0.50 -9.55
N ARG A 146 -25.23 0.57 -8.32
CA ARG A 146 -24.76 1.56 -7.33
C ARG A 146 -23.47 1.05 -6.67
N ILE A 147 -22.39 1.04 -7.43
CA ILE A 147 -21.05 0.75 -6.92
C ILE A 147 -20.49 2.03 -6.30
N PRO A 148 -20.05 2.06 -5.03
CA PRO A 148 -19.43 3.25 -4.46
C PRO A 148 -18.10 3.56 -5.15
N ASP A 149 -17.74 4.84 -5.22
CA ASP A 149 -16.41 5.25 -5.67
C ASP A 149 -15.37 4.76 -4.66
N GLY A 150 -14.21 4.34 -5.16
CA GLY A 150 -13.14 3.85 -4.31
C GLY A 150 -11.94 3.36 -5.11
N GLU A 151 -10.82 3.23 -4.42
CA GLU A 151 -9.61 2.61 -4.96
C GLU A 151 -8.91 1.82 -3.87
N GLY A 152 -8.09 0.85 -4.28
CA GLY A 152 -7.35 0.04 -3.33
C GLY A 152 -6.42 -0.97 -3.99
N TRP A 153 -5.83 -1.81 -3.16
CA TRP A 153 -4.99 -2.92 -3.56
C TRP A 153 -5.47 -4.18 -2.85
N TRP A 154 -5.77 -5.22 -3.60
CA TRP A 154 -6.28 -6.49 -3.07
C TRP A 154 -5.88 -7.64 -4.00
N ALA A 155 -5.57 -8.80 -3.44
CA ALA A 155 -5.13 -9.99 -4.19
C ALA A 155 -4.01 -9.71 -5.22
N ASN A 156 -3.00 -8.91 -4.82
CA ASN A 156 -1.86 -8.51 -5.66
C ASN A 156 -2.21 -7.69 -6.90
N THR A 157 -3.37 -7.03 -6.89
CA THR A 157 -3.86 -6.21 -7.99
C THR A 157 -4.41 -4.89 -7.46
N TYR A 158 -4.17 -3.81 -8.19
CA TYR A 158 -4.80 -2.52 -7.90
C TYR A 158 -6.17 -2.46 -8.55
N TRP A 159 -7.12 -1.86 -7.86
CA TRP A 159 -8.46 -1.61 -8.37
C TRP A 159 -8.87 -0.16 -8.14
N LYS A 160 -9.73 0.36 -9.02
CA LYS A 160 -10.35 1.68 -8.87
C LYS A 160 -11.71 1.69 -9.55
N VAL A 161 -12.71 2.28 -8.89
CA VAL A 161 -14.00 2.58 -9.48
C VAL A 161 -13.98 4.03 -9.94
N VAL A 162 -14.23 4.27 -11.22
CA VAL A 162 -14.34 5.61 -11.81
C VAL A 162 -15.71 5.80 -12.44
N ARG A 163 -16.10 7.05 -12.66
CA ARG A 163 -17.32 7.38 -13.41
C ARG A 163 -16.97 7.68 -14.86
N SER A 164 -17.66 7.03 -15.79
CA SER A 164 -17.62 7.37 -17.22
C SER A 164 -18.09 8.81 -17.46
N HIS A 165 -18.05 9.27 -18.71
CA HIS A 165 -18.54 10.59 -19.09
C HIS A 165 -20.01 10.82 -18.69
N GLU A 166 -20.86 9.80 -18.89
CA GLU A 166 -22.29 9.82 -18.53
C GLU A 166 -22.58 9.41 -17.07
N GLY A 167 -21.56 9.00 -16.31
CA GLY A 167 -21.66 8.71 -14.88
C GLY A 167 -21.79 7.23 -14.52
N ARG A 168 -21.72 6.31 -15.49
CA ARG A 168 -21.68 4.86 -15.23
C ARG A 168 -20.44 4.50 -14.44
N PRO A 169 -20.55 3.65 -13.40
CA PRO A 169 -19.37 3.12 -12.75
C PRO A 169 -18.61 2.18 -13.69
N LEU A 170 -17.32 2.42 -13.82
CA LEU A 170 -16.36 1.56 -14.49
C LEU A 170 -15.39 1.02 -13.43
N ILE A 171 -15.21 -0.30 -13.39
CA ILE A 171 -14.20 -0.93 -12.53
C ILE A 171 -12.92 -1.08 -13.36
N LEU A 172 -11.85 -0.46 -12.88
CA LEU A 172 -10.51 -0.53 -13.45
C LEU A 172 -9.65 -1.45 -12.60
N ILE A 173 -8.95 -2.38 -13.24
CA ILE A 173 -8.14 -3.41 -12.60
C ILE A 173 -6.78 -3.48 -13.29
N ALA A 174 -5.69 -3.41 -12.52
CA ALA A 174 -4.34 -3.47 -13.10
C ALA A 174 -3.28 -3.92 -12.09
N GLN A 175 -2.19 -4.50 -12.59
CA GLN A 175 -1.04 -4.87 -11.76
C GLN A 175 -0.19 -3.67 -11.32
N LYS A 176 -0.28 -2.54 -12.04
CA LYS A 176 0.47 -1.31 -11.76
C LYS A 176 -0.48 -0.17 -11.43
N LYS A 177 -0.25 0.52 -10.31
CA LYS A 177 -1.04 1.69 -9.91
C LYS A 177 -1.04 2.79 -10.99
N GLN A 178 0.09 3.01 -11.66
CA GLN A 178 0.22 3.97 -12.75
C GLN A 178 -0.73 3.67 -13.92
N ALA A 179 -0.98 2.39 -14.22
CA ALA A 179 -1.90 1.98 -15.27
C ALA A 179 -3.32 2.48 -14.99
N LEU A 180 -3.78 2.36 -13.73
CA LEU A 180 -5.08 2.88 -13.29
C LEU A 180 -5.16 4.39 -13.46
N SER A 181 -4.11 5.13 -13.11
CA SER A 181 -4.09 6.59 -13.27
C SER A 181 -4.16 7.03 -14.73
N VAL A 182 -3.58 6.27 -15.66
CA VAL A 182 -3.67 6.56 -17.11
C VAL A 182 -5.06 6.21 -17.63
N ALA A 183 -5.57 5.01 -17.32
CA ALA A 183 -6.90 4.58 -17.74
C ALA A 183 -8.02 5.46 -17.17
N SER A 184 -7.91 5.85 -15.90
CA SER A 184 -8.86 6.77 -15.24
C SER A 184 -8.94 8.13 -15.93
N ARG A 185 -7.85 8.62 -16.52
CA ARG A 185 -7.86 9.89 -17.27
C ARG A 185 -8.46 9.73 -18.67
N ALA A 186 -8.28 8.56 -19.28
CA ALA A 186 -8.79 8.28 -20.63
C ALA A 186 -10.29 7.93 -20.64
N LEU A 187 -10.78 7.32 -19.57
CA LEU A 187 -12.14 6.76 -19.47
C LEU A 187 -13.02 7.49 -18.46
N GLY A 188 -12.42 8.14 -17.46
CA GLY A 188 -13.15 8.86 -16.43
C GLY A 188 -13.68 10.20 -16.95
N ARG A 189 -14.74 10.70 -16.30
CA ARG A 189 -15.20 12.08 -16.50
C ARG A 189 -14.02 13.04 -16.24
N PRO A 190 -13.77 14.03 -17.11
CA PRO A 190 -12.79 15.06 -16.84
C PRO A 190 -13.14 15.78 -15.53
N GLU A 191 -12.17 15.86 -14.63
CA GLU A 191 -12.31 16.62 -13.39
C GLU A 191 -12.63 18.07 -13.75
N ALA A 192 -13.76 18.59 -13.29
CA ALA A 192 -14.09 20.00 -13.48
C ALA A 192 -12.98 20.81 -12.80
N ALA A 193 -12.29 21.66 -13.56
CA ALA A 193 -11.29 22.56 -13.00
C ALA A 193 -11.92 23.34 -11.83
N PRO A 194 -11.21 23.51 -10.70
CA PRO A 194 -11.73 24.34 -9.61
C PRO A 194 -12.02 25.73 -10.18
N ALA A 195 -13.24 26.21 -9.98
CA ALA A 195 -13.62 27.56 -10.34
C ALA A 195 -12.66 28.52 -9.63
N SER A 196 -11.90 29.28 -10.43
CA SER A 196 -10.98 30.33 -10.00
C SER A 196 -11.70 31.49 -9.34
#